data_AF-A0A7K4KQS1-F1
#
_entry.id   AF-A0A7K4KQS1-F1
#
_cell.length_a   1.000
_cell.length_b   1.000
_cell.length_c   1.000
_cell.angle_alpha   90.00
_cell.angle_beta   90.00
_cell.angle_gamma   90.00
#
_symmetry.space_group_name_H-M   'P 1'
#
loop_
_entity.id
_entity.type
_entity.pdbx_description
1 polymer ?
#
loop_
_entity_poly.entity_id
_entity_poly.type
_entity_poly.pdbx_seq_one_letter_code
_entity_poly.pdbx_strand_id
1 'polypeptide(L)'
;INDNPSQYRIMLSGTVKSPKISFDPIFLMLMPVPLGMKTETTVNIIPQDYLRQSRIQVELPEFDREDGDRICPFSVQFPNGQDIVVSSDGTNIELICHIGFSSSRPVSYLENIFFIDEEKN
;
A
#
# COMPACT_ATOMS: atom_id res chain seq x y z
N ILE A 1 -61.29 27.91 -0.24
CA ILE A 1 -60.25 27.18 0.52
C ILE A 1 -59.76 26.09 -0.40
N ASN A 2 -58.57 26.29 -1.00
CA ASN A 2 -58.03 25.36 -1.99
C ASN A 2 -56.98 24.52 -1.26
N ASP A 3 -57.39 23.31 -0.88
CA ASP A 3 -56.58 22.34 -0.13
C ASP A 3 -55.64 21.65 -1.12
N ASN A 4 -54.45 22.21 -1.31
CA ASN A 4 -53.41 21.56 -2.10
C ASN A 4 -52.30 21.18 -1.12
N PRO A 5 -52.17 19.89 -0.72
CA PRO A 5 -51.12 19.49 0.19
C PRO A 5 -49.80 19.69 -0.56
N SER A 6 -49.04 20.69 -0.14
CA SER A 6 -47.70 20.98 -0.65
C SER A 6 -46.86 19.70 -0.54
N GLN A 7 -46.72 18.99 -1.66
CA GLN A 7 -45.94 17.76 -1.73
C GLN A 7 -44.48 18.12 -1.48
N TYR A 8 -43.95 17.73 -0.32
CA TYR A 8 -42.53 17.89 -0.01
C TYR A 8 -41.70 16.99 -0.93
N ARG A 9 -40.99 17.58 -1.89
CA ARG A 9 -39.99 16.87 -2.69
C ARG A 9 -38.67 16.83 -1.91
N ILE A 10 -38.31 15.65 -1.44
CA ILE A 10 -37.01 15.39 -0.82
C ILE A 10 -36.11 14.75 -1.88
N MET A 11 -34.94 15.33 -2.09
CA MET A 11 -33.89 14.77 -2.96
C MET A 11 -32.81 14.19 -2.07
N LEU A 12 -32.56 12.89 -2.20
CA LEU A 12 -31.52 12.18 -1.47
C LEU A 12 -30.34 11.92 -2.41
N SER A 13 -29.13 12.14 -1.92
CA SER A 13 -27.88 11.79 -2.61
C SER A 13 -26.90 11.18 -1.62
N GLY A 14 -25.98 10.38 -2.14
CA GLY A 14 -24.90 9.77 -1.37
C GLY A 14 -23.75 9.40 -2.28
N THR A 15 -22.53 9.39 -1.72
CA THR A 15 -21.31 8.97 -2.40
C THR A 15 -20.70 7.82 -1.62
N VAL A 16 -20.44 6.71 -2.30
CA VAL A 16 -19.66 5.61 -1.73
C VAL A 16 -18.19 5.95 -1.96
N LYS A 17 -17.40 5.93 -0.89
CA LYS A 17 -15.94 6.04 -1.00
C LYS A 17 -15.36 4.67 -1.28
N SER A 18 -14.38 4.59 -2.19
CA SER A 18 -13.61 3.38 -2.44
C SER A 18 -12.41 3.31 -1.49
N PRO A 19 -12.06 2.11 -0.98
CA PRO A 19 -10.81 1.91 -0.28
C PRO A 19 -9.61 2.39 -1.10
N LYS A 20 -8.61 2.94 -0.43
CA LYS A 20 -7.36 3.38 -1.07
C LYS A 20 -6.20 3.31 -0.10
N ILE A 21 -5.01 3.09 -0.65
CA ILE A 21 -3.75 3.06 0.10
C ILE A 21 -2.89 4.24 -0.31
N SER A 22 -2.31 4.93 0.67
CA SER A 22 -1.29 5.96 0.47
C SER A 22 0.00 5.58 1.20
N PHE A 23 1.12 6.19 0.83
CA PHE A 23 2.43 5.86 1.39
C PHE A 23 3.16 7.10 1.89
N ASP A 24 3.89 6.95 2.99
CA ASP A 24 4.82 7.95 3.49
C ASP A 24 6.18 7.29 3.83
N PRO A 25 7.26 7.58 3.07
CA PRO A 25 7.30 8.46 1.90
C PRO A 25 6.67 7.83 0.65
N ILE A 26 6.22 8.67 -0.30
CA ILE A 26 5.63 8.25 -1.60
C ILE A 26 6.69 7.65 -2.54
N PHE A 27 7.95 8.08 -2.41
CA PHE A 27 9.07 7.59 -3.21
C PHE A 27 10.26 7.28 -2.31
N LEU A 28 10.93 6.17 -2.59
CA LEU A 28 12.12 5.75 -1.88
C LEU A 28 13.36 5.87 -2.76
N MET A 29 14.35 6.62 -2.28
CA MET A 29 15.72 6.54 -2.79
C MET A 29 16.58 5.76 -1.81
N LEU A 30 17.02 4.58 -2.22
CA LEU A 30 17.97 3.80 -1.45
C LEU A 30 19.38 4.26 -1.79
N MET A 31 20.14 4.64 -0.77
CA MET A 31 21.53 5.04 -0.95
C MET A 31 22.38 3.84 -1.40
N PRO A 32 23.42 4.05 -2.22
CA PRO A 32 24.36 2.99 -2.57
C PRO A 32 24.94 2.34 -1.32
N VAL A 33 24.90 1.01 -1.26
CA VAL A 33 25.45 0.22 -0.15
C VAL A 33 26.52 -0.77 -0.65
N PRO A 34 27.45 -1.19 0.21
CA PRO A 34 28.42 -2.22 -0.16
C PRO A 34 27.72 -3.51 -0.62
N LEU A 35 28.38 -4.23 -1.52
CA LEU A 35 27.84 -5.49 -2.06
C LEU A 35 27.61 -6.51 -0.94
N GLY A 36 26.47 -7.20 -1.01
CA GLY A 36 26.06 -8.22 -0.05
C GLY A 36 25.60 -7.70 1.31
N MET A 37 25.64 -6.39 1.56
CA MET A 37 25.06 -5.81 2.77
C MET A 37 23.57 -5.54 2.57
N LYS A 38 22.78 -5.82 3.61
CA LYS A 38 21.36 -5.46 3.64
C LYS A 38 21.23 -4.05 4.20
N THR A 39 20.55 -3.18 3.46
CA THR A 39 20.02 -1.92 3.97
C THR A 39 18.51 -2.03 4.15
N GLU A 40 17.94 -1.24 5.04
CA GLU A 40 16.52 -1.25 5.32
C GLU A 40 16.02 0.18 5.51
N THR A 41 14.82 0.44 4.99
CA THR A 41 14.10 1.69 5.16
C THR A 41 12.67 1.40 5.58
N THR A 42 12.06 2.35 6.27
CA THR A 42 10.68 2.24 6.73
C THR A 42 9.76 3.05 5.82
N VAL A 43 8.60 2.48 5.51
CA VAL A 43 7.48 3.15 4.83
C VAL A 43 6.23 2.94 5.67
N ASN A 44 5.49 4.02 5.89
CA ASN A 44 4.16 3.97 6.47
C ASN A 44 3.15 3.75 5.35
N ILE A 45 2.32 2.72 5.51
CA ILE A 45 1.17 2.46 4.66
C ILE A 45 -0.05 3.05 5.37
N ILE A 46 -0.73 3.97 4.68
CA ILE A 46 -1.83 4.76 5.20
C ILE A 46 -3.11 4.32 4.47
N PRO A 47 -3.82 3.30 4.99
CA PRO A 47 -5.11 2.88 4.46
C PRO A 47 -6.18 3.95 4.71
N GLN A 48 -7.10 4.11 3.77
CA GLN A 48 -8.20 5.06 3.87
C GLN A 48 -9.48 4.45 3.31
N ASP A 49 -10.60 4.76 3.96
CA ASP A 49 -11.95 4.36 3.56
C ASP A 49 -12.17 2.83 3.52
N TYR A 50 -11.34 2.04 4.21
CA TYR A 50 -11.56 0.61 4.43
C TYR A 50 -12.66 0.40 5.48
N LEU A 51 -13.73 -0.30 5.11
CA LEU A 51 -14.87 -0.57 6.00
C LEU A 51 -14.74 -1.88 6.78
N ARG A 52 -13.77 -2.72 6.40
CA ARG A 52 -13.53 -4.05 6.97
C ARG A 52 -12.03 -4.31 7.00
N GLN A 53 -11.64 -5.31 7.77
CA GLN A 53 -10.27 -5.80 7.73
C GLN A 53 -9.95 -6.31 6.32
N SER A 54 -8.76 -5.98 5.81
CA SER A 54 -8.25 -6.44 4.52
C SER A 54 -6.76 -6.73 4.62
N ARG A 55 -6.29 -7.81 4.01
CA ARG A 55 -4.89 -8.19 4.05
C ARG A 55 -4.12 -7.67 2.85
N ILE A 56 -2.98 -7.04 3.10
CA ILE A 56 -2.08 -6.57 2.03
C ILE A 56 -1.23 -7.74 1.52
N GLN A 57 -1.16 -7.86 0.20
CA GLN A 57 -0.20 -8.68 -0.54
C GLN A 57 0.86 -7.78 -1.17
N VAL A 58 2.08 -8.29 -1.33
CA VAL A 58 3.18 -7.51 -1.88
C VAL A 58 3.76 -8.23 -3.08
N GLU A 59 3.80 -7.56 -4.22
CA GLU A 59 4.50 -8.01 -5.41
C GLU A 59 5.80 -7.22 -5.56
N LEU A 60 6.91 -7.95 -5.52
CA LEU A 60 8.25 -7.39 -5.66
C LEU A 60 8.72 -7.49 -7.12
N PRO A 61 9.49 -6.51 -7.62
CA PRO A 61 10.05 -6.60 -8.95
C PRO A 61 11.12 -7.70 -9.01
N GLU A 62 11.08 -8.47 -10.09
CA GLU A 62 12.10 -9.44 -10.47
C GLU A 62 12.96 -8.88 -11.60
N PHE A 63 14.26 -9.15 -11.55
CA PHE A 63 15.21 -8.66 -12.54
C PHE A 63 15.90 -9.82 -13.23
N ASP A 64 15.94 -9.81 -14.56
CA ASP A 64 16.66 -10.81 -15.33
C ASP A 64 18.18 -10.60 -15.20
N ARG A 65 18.90 -11.69 -14.94
CA ARG A 65 20.36 -11.73 -15.03
C ARG A 65 20.79 -12.03 -16.46
N GLU A 66 22.02 -11.63 -16.76
CA GLU A 66 22.73 -12.01 -17.99
C GLU A 66 22.81 -13.53 -18.18
N ASP A 67 22.82 -14.29 -17.08
CA ASP A 67 22.87 -15.76 -17.06
C ASP A 67 21.47 -16.42 -17.23
N GLY A 68 20.39 -15.63 -17.37
CA GLY A 68 19.01 -16.10 -17.52
C GLY A 68 18.24 -16.35 -16.22
N ASP A 69 18.90 -16.29 -15.07
CA ASP A 69 18.26 -16.37 -13.75
C ASP A 69 17.58 -15.06 -13.35
N ARG A 70 16.47 -15.11 -12.61
CA ARG A 70 15.84 -13.92 -12.03
C ARG A 70 16.35 -13.65 -10.62
N ILE A 71 16.58 -12.38 -10.28
CA ILE A 71 16.93 -11.94 -8.93
C ILE A 71 15.88 -10.97 -8.39
N CYS A 72 15.62 -11.03 -7.09
CA CYS A 72 14.88 -10.01 -6.37
C CYS A 72 15.81 -9.45 -5.27
N PRO A 73 16.36 -8.24 -5.44
CA PRO A 73 17.24 -7.63 -4.44
C PRO A 73 16.44 -7.02 -3.29
N PHE A 74 15.11 -6.98 -3.39
CA PHE A 74 14.22 -6.38 -2.41
C PHE A 74 13.64 -7.43 -1.45
N SER A 75 13.33 -6.99 -0.24
CA SER A 75 12.60 -7.78 0.76
C SER A 75 11.62 -6.87 1.49
N VAL A 76 10.47 -7.41 1.89
CA VAL A 76 9.46 -6.65 2.63
C VAL A 76 9.10 -7.37 3.92
N GLN A 77 8.98 -6.61 4.99
CA GLN A 77 8.62 -7.11 6.31
C GLN A 77 7.59 -6.20 6.98
N PHE A 78 6.64 -6.83 7.67
CA PHE A 78 5.59 -6.14 8.43
C PHE A 78 5.75 -6.48 9.91
N PRO A 79 6.50 -5.67 10.69
CA PRO A 79 6.75 -5.96 12.10
C PRO A 79 5.47 -6.10 12.93
N ASN A 80 4.41 -5.40 12.55
CA ASN A 80 3.14 -5.36 13.29
C ASN A 80 2.03 -6.19 12.60
N GLY A 81 2.38 -6.97 11.58
CA GLY A 81 1.40 -7.65 10.71
C GLY A 81 1.01 -6.81 9.50
N GLN A 82 0.36 -7.46 8.54
CA GLN A 82 0.07 -6.92 7.20
C GLN A 82 -1.43 -6.72 6.94
N ASP A 83 -2.24 -6.77 8.00
CA ASP A 83 -3.69 -6.64 7.92
C ASP A 83 -4.08 -5.17 8.19
N ILE A 84 -4.76 -4.54 7.25
CA ILE A 84 -5.44 -3.26 7.46
C ILE A 84 -6.55 -3.50 8.47
N VAL A 85 -6.39 -2.95 9.69
CA VAL A 85 -7.39 -3.05 10.75
C VAL A 85 -8.18 -1.74 10.84
N VAL A 86 -9.48 -1.86 11.08
CA VAL A 86 -10.38 -0.73 11.35
C VAL A 86 -10.60 -0.65 12.86
N SER A 87 -10.31 0.48 13.47
CA SER A 87 -10.57 0.71 14.89
C SER A 87 -12.08 0.88 15.15
N SER A 88 -12.46 0.82 16.43
CA SER A 88 -13.86 0.91 16.85
C SER A 88 -14.56 2.23 16.49
N ASP A 89 -13.80 3.30 16.26
CA ASP A 89 -14.27 4.60 15.79
C ASP A 89 -14.35 4.73 14.26
N GLY A 90 -14.00 3.67 13.52
CA GLY A 90 -14.00 3.65 12.06
C GLY A 90 -12.72 4.15 11.40
N THR A 91 -11.67 4.47 12.18
CA THR A 91 -10.38 4.89 11.63
C THR A 91 -9.59 3.68 11.10
N ASN A 92 -8.90 3.83 9.97
CA ASN A 92 -7.99 2.79 9.48
C ASN A 92 -6.61 2.99 10.11
N ILE A 93 -6.07 1.92 10.70
CA ILE A 93 -4.80 1.97 11.42
C ILE A 93 -3.64 1.90 10.40
N GLU A 94 -2.66 2.78 10.55
CA GLU A 94 -1.45 2.78 9.73
C GLU A 94 -0.61 1.51 9.96
N LEU A 95 0.03 1.04 8.89
CA LEU A 95 0.94 -0.10 8.95
C LEU A 95 2.37 0.36 8.72
N ILE A 96 3.28 -0.20 9.49
CA ILE A 96 4.72 -0.02 9.28
C ILE A 96 5.20 -1.15 8.38
N CYS A 97 5.85 -0.78 7.27
CA CYS A 97 6.48 -1.69 6.33
C CYS A 97 7.97 -1.41 6.28
N HIS A 98 8.79 -2.45 6.39
CA HIS A 98 10.24 -2.35 6.21
C HIS A 98 10.61 -2.89 4.85
N ILE A 99 11.24 -2.04 4.04
CA ILE A 99 11.76 -2.39 2.72
C ILE A 99 13.26 -2.56 2.84
N GLY A 100 13.71 -3.80 2.68
CA GLY A 100 15.12 -4.14 2.64
C GLY A 100 15.65 -4.23 1.22
N PHE A 101 16.90 -3.86 1.01
CA PHE A 101 17.62 -4.05 -0.25
C PHE A 101 18.98 -4.68 0.01
N SER A 102 19.33 -5.68 -0.80
CA SER A 102 20.67 -6.26 -0.83
C SER A 102 20.96 -6.84 -2.21
N SER A 103 22.16 -6.56 -2.73
CA SER A 103 22.63 -7.12 -4.00
C SER A 103 24.10 -7.53 -3.89
N SER A 104 24.44 -8.66 -4.48
CA SER A 104 25.83 -9.14 -4.60
C SER A 104 26.59 -8.49 -5.77
N ARG A 105 25.93 -7.67 -6.59
CA ARG A 105 26.52 -6.95 -7.73
C ARG A 105 26.07 -5.48 -7.76
N PRO A 106 26.85 -4.57 -8.37
CA PRO A 106 26.41 -3.19 -8.58
C PRO A 106 25.16 -3.18 -9.46
N VAL A 107 24.12 -2.49 -9.00
CA VAL A 107 22.84 -2.41 -9.70
C VAL A 107 22.24 -1.01 -9.53
N SER A 108 21.47 -0.59 -10.53
CA SER A 108 20.69 0.65 -10.51
C SER A 108 19.32 0.34 -11.11
N TYR A 109 18.29 0.37 -10.26
CA TYR A 109 16.93 0.03 -10.65
C TYR A 109 15.96 1.17 -10.33
N LEU A 110 14.97 1.35 -11.19
CA LEU A 110 13.81 2.20 -10.96
C LEU A 110 12.58 1.36 -11.28
N GLU A 111 11.99 0.75 -10.26
CA GLU A 111 10.86 -0.17 -10.39
C GLU A 111 9.85 0.06 -9.27
N ASN A 112 8.63 -0.44 -9.49
CA ASN A 112 7.56 -0.37 -8.52
C ASN A 112 7.54 -1.62 -7.63
N ILE A 113 7.24 -1.42 -6.35
CA ILE A 113 6.78 -2.47 -5.45
C ILE A 113 5.27 -2.27 -5.31
N PHE A 114 4.47 -3.28 -5.63
CA PHE A 114 3.01 -3.17 -5.55
C PHE A 114 2.52 -3.72 -4.21
N PHE A 115 1.66 -2.95 -3.54
CA PHE A 115 0.92 -3.37 -2.36
C PHE A 115 -0.54 -3.47 -2.77
N ILE A 116 -1.09 -4.68 -2.72
CA ILE A 116 -2.38 -5.02 -3.31
C ILE A 116 -3.29 -5.54 -2.19
N ASP A 117 -4.50 -5.01 -2.09
CA ASP A 117 -5.47 -5.48 -1.11
C ASP A 117 -6.32 -6.66 -1.62
N GLU A 118 -7.23 -7.17 -0.79
CA GLU A 118 -8.12 -8.29 -1.18
C GLU A 118 -9.08 -7.97 -2.33
N GLU A 119 -9.39 -6.69 -2.55
CA GLU A 119 -10.22 -6.21 -3.65
C GLU A 119 -9.40 -5.93 -4.92
N LYS A 120 -8.08 -6.13 -4.86
CA LYS A 120 -7.11 -5.87 -5.93
C LYS A 120 -7.00 -4.39 -6.31
N ASN A 121 -7.15 -3.51 -5.31
CA ASN A 121 -6.81 -2.09 -5.44
C ASN A 121 -5.30 -1.87 -5.38
#